data_AF-A0A0L0FK62-F1
#
_entry.id   AF-A0A0L0FK62-F1
#
_cell.length_a   1.000
_cell.length_b   1.000
_cell.length_c   1.000
_cell.angle_alpha   90.00
_cell.angle_beta   90.00
_cell.angle_gamma   90.00
#
_symmetry.space_group_name_H-M   'P 1'
#
loop_
_entity.id
_entity.type
_entity.pdbx_description
1 polymer ?
#
loop_
_entity_poly.entity_id
_entity_poly.type
_entity_poly.pdbx_seq_one_letter_code
_entity_poly.pdbx_strand_id
1 'polypeptide(L)'
;MYSYAPANIGSLPALLSTILEGVRDSSDSTSQKMAITFFHTLSTHWLGLAPSDPISVKLAEAGVDFRQFVLDTVLPSIFAAILSPDFDFNDAQASLLLTNTVSAFLRDLEKRLGPDFHVYLGQAVLPSLNVTPQLAMGLALELEKKGSANQFRKNLRSFLKEARGM
;
A
#
# COMPACT_ATOMS: atom_id res chain seq x y z
N MET A 1 -31.93 -10.78 -8.33
CA MET A 1 -31.09 -9.74 -8.98
C MET A 1 -30.94 -8.62 -7.96
N TYR A 2 -29.83 -8.56 -7.22
CA TYR A 2 -29.64 -7.56 -6.17
C TYR A 2 -29.40 -6.20 -6.84
N SER A 3 -30.42 -5.35 -6.84
CA SER A 3 -30.33 -3.97 -7.29
C SER A 3 -29.46 -3.22 -6.28
N TYR A 4 -28.19 -2.99 -6.61
CA TYR A 4 -27.36 -2.05 -5.86
C TYR A 4 -28.02 -0.67 -5.96
N ALA A 5 -28.41 -0.09 -4.81
CA ALA A 5 -28.98 1.24 -4.79
C ALA A 5 -27.94 2.22 -5.38
N PRO A 6 -28.29 3.03 -6.39
CA PRO A 6 -27.35 3.97 -7.04
C PRO A 6 -26.76 5.00 -6.07
N ALA A 7 -27.36 5.18 -4.88
CA ALA A 7 -26.81 6.01 -3.82
C ALA A 7 -25.50 5.48 -3.21
N ASN A 8 -25.24 4.17 -3.25
CA ASN A 8 -24.09 3.59 -2.53
C ASN A 8 -22.76 3.78 -3.26
N ILE A 9 -22.78 3.84 -4.60
CA ILE A 9 -21.53 3.94 -5.39
C ILE A 9 -20.91 5.33 -5.29
N GLY A 10 -21.73 6.38 -5.19
CA GLY A 10 -21.27 7.76 -5.00
C GLY A 10 -20.60 8.02 -3.64
N SER A 11 -20.84 7.18 -2.63
CA SER A 11 -20.21 7.28 -1.31
C SER A 11 -18.84 6.59 -1.23
N LEU A 12 -18.45 5.84 -2.27
CA LEU A 12 -17.22 5.06 -2.27
C LEU A 12 -15.95 5.91 -2.06
N PRO A 13 -15.75 7.08 -2.72
CA PRO A 13 -14.57 7.90 -2.47
C PRO A 13 -14.45 8.35 -1.01
N ALA A 14 -15.57 8.71 -0.39
CA ALA A 14 -15.60 9.11 1.02
C ALA A 14 -15.23 7.94 1.93
N LEU A 15 -15.77 6.74 1.67
CA LEU A 15 -15.42 5.53 2.42
C LEU A 15 -13.93 5.19 2.31
N LEU A 16 -13.37 5.20 1.09
CA LEU A 16 -11.94 4.95 0.88
C LEU A 16 -11.09 5.98 1.62
N SER A 17 -11.50 7.25 1.64
CA SER A 17 -10.81 8.31 2.38
C SER A 17 -10.89 8.09 3.90
N THR A 18 -12.04 7.69 4.44
CA THR A 18 -12.17 7.36 5.88
C THR A 18 -11.28 6.19 6.28
N ILE A 19 -11.21 5.13 5.47
CA ILE A 19 -10.31 4.00 5.77
C ILE A 19 -8.84 4.41 5.63
N LEU A 20 -8.51 5.31 4.70
CA LEU A 20 -7.17 5.86 4.56
C LEU A 20 -6.72 6.64 5.81
N GLU A 21 -7.61 7.37 6.47
CA GLU A 21 -7.29 8.00 7.76
C GLU A 21 -6.90 6.96 8.82
N GLY A 22 -7.54 5.79 8.80
CA GLY A 22 -7.12 4.65 9.63
C GLY A 22 -5.71 4.15 9.33
N VAL A 23 -5.22 4.25 8.08
CA VAL A 23 -3.81 3.95 7.76
C VAL A 23 -2.86 4.97 8.40
N ARG A 24 -3.28 6.23 8.48
CA ARG A 24 -2.48 7.35 8.98
C ARG A 24 -2.45 7.45 10.50
N ASP A 25 -3.45 6.88 11.17
CA ASP A 25 -3.53 6.85 12.62
C ASP A 25 -2.52 5.87 13.24
N SER A 26 -1.35 6.39 13.62
CA SER A 26 -0.29 5.63 14.29
C SER A 26 -0.54 5.40 15.79
N SER A 27 -1.58 6.00 16.37
CA SER A 27 -1.89 5.84 17.80
C SER A 27 -2.54 4.48 18.11
N ASP A 28 -3.16 3.85 17.11
CA ASP A 28 -3.75 2.51 17.20
C ASP A 28 -3.23 1.59 16.09
N SER A 29 -2.22 0.78 16.43
CA SER A 29 -1.61 -0.19 15.52
C SER A 29 -2.58 -1.28 15.05
N THR A 30 -3.66 -1.55 15.80
CA THR A 30 -4.70 -2.51 15.41
C THR A 30 -5.56 -1.94 14.30
N SER A 31 -6.05 -0.70 14.47
CA SER A 31 -6.83 0.01 13.44
C SER A 31 -6.02 0.24 12.16
N GLN A 32 -4.76 0.65 12.30
CA GLN A 32 -3.85 0.79 11.17
C GLN A 32 -3.68 -0.51 10.40
N LYS A 33 -3.47 -1.63 11.10
CA LYS A 33 -3.38 -2.95 10.47
C LYS A 33 -4.65 -3.34 9.72
N MET A 34 -5.82 -3.08 10.30
CA MET A 34 -7.10 -3.38 9.65
C MET A 34 -7.27 -2.55 8.38
N ALA A 35 -6.97 -1.25 8.42
CA ALA A 35 -7.06 -0.37 7.27
C ALA A 35 -6.12 -0.81 6.13
N ILE A 36 -4.86 -1.16 6.45
CA ILE A 36 -3.91 -1.65 5.44
C ILE A 36 -4.37 -3.00 4.87
N THR A 37 -4.86 -3.91 5.72
CA THR A 37 -5.38 -5.23 5.29
C THR A 37 -6.60 -5.07 4.37
N PHE A 38 -7.45 -4.08 4.65
CA PHE A 38 -8.58 -3.73 3.80
C PHE A 38 -8.11 -3.29 2.42
N PHE A 39 -7.16 -2.35 2.33
CA PHE A 39 -6.60 -1.93 1.03
C PHE A 39 -5.86 -3.04 0.29
N HIS A 40 -5.16 -3.90 1.01
CA HIS A 40 -4.54 -5.09 0.43
C HIS A 40 -5.62 -6.00 -0.20
N THR A 41 -6.71 -6.25 0.51
CA THR A 41 -7.84 -7.04 0.02
C THR A 41 -8.51 -6.39 -1.19
N LEU A 42 -8.77 -5.09 -1.17
CA LEU A 42 -9.34 -4.41 -2.34
C LEU A 42 -8.39 -4.48 -3.53
N SER A 43 -7.10 -4.25 -3.30
CA SER A 43 -6.07 -4.37 -4.34
C SER A 43 -5.99 -5.77 -4.93
N THR A 44 -6.27 -6.81 -4.14
CA THR A 44 -6.30 -8.17 -4.66
C THR A 44 -7.53 -8.51 -5.52
N HIS A 45 -8.56 -7.67 -5.49
CA HIS A 45 -9.77 -7.89 -6.27
C HIS A 45 -9.92 -6.87 -7.39
N TRP A 46 -9.45 -5.63 -7.21
CA TRP A 46 -9.77 -4.51 -8.09
C TRP A 46 -8.61 -4.08 -9.00
N LEU A 47 -7.36 -4.40 -8.65
CA LEU A 47 -6.23 -4.11 -9.53
C LEU A 47 -6.02 -5.21 -10.57
N GLY A 48 -5.76 -4.78 -11.80
CA GLY A 48 -5.52 -5.65 -12.96
C GLY A 48 -6.80 -6.17 -13.62
N LEU A 49 -7.97 -5.68 -13.23
CA LEU A 49 -9.23 -5.98 -13.90
C LEU A 49 -9.27 -5.37 -15.30
N ALA A 50 -9.97 -6.05 -16.22
CA ALA A 50 -10.22 -5.51 -17.55
C ALA A 50 -11.09 -4.24 -17.45
N PRO A 51 -10.97 -3.27 -18.39
CA PRO A 51 -11.83 -2.08 -18.41
C PRO A 51 -13.33 -2.41 -18.53
N SER A 52 -13.66 -3.55 -19.14
CA SER A 52 -15.03 -4.04 -19.29
C SER A 52 -15.55 -4.82 -18.09
N ASP A 53 -14.72 -5.06 -17.06
CA ASP A 53 -15.15 -5.77 -15.86
C ASP A 53 -16.23 -4.95 -15.11
N PRO A 54 -17.30 -5.58 -14.59
CA PRO A 54 -18.36 -4.88 -13.87
C PRO A 54 -17.86 -4.00 -12.71
N ILE A 55 -16.80 -4.42 -12.01
CA ILE A 55 -16.21 -3.64 -10.92
C ILE A 55 -15.49 -2.42 -11.47
N SER A 56 -14.70 -2.58 -12.54
CA SER A 56 -14.00 -1.45 -13.20
C SER A 56 -14.99 -0.38 -13.68
N VAL A 57 -16.11 -0.80 -14.28
CA VAL A 57 -17.17 0.11 -14.72
C VAL A 57 -17.76 0.85 -13.52
N LYS A 58 -18.03 0.16 -12.41
CA LYS A 58 -18.59 0.79 -11.20
C LYS A 58 -17.61 1.75 -10.51
N LEU A 59 -16.32 1.42 -10.50
CA LEU A 59 -15.27 2.32 -10.00
C LEU A 59 -15.20 3.60 -10.84
N ALA A 60 -15.27 3.47 -12.17
CA ALA A 60 -15.32 4.62 -13.07
C ALA A 60 -16.59 5.47 -12.88
N GLU A 61 -17.76 4.84 -12.73
CA GLU A 61 -19.02 5.53 -12.39
C GLU A 61 -18.93 6.29 -11.06
N ALA A 62 -18.17 5.76 -10.09
CA ALA A 62 -17.88 6.41 -8.81
C ALA A 62 -16.85 7.55 -8.92
N GLY A 63 -16.24 7.76 -10.09
CA GLY A 63 -15.12 8.69 -10.27
C GLY A 63 -13.83 8.23 -9.59
N VAL A 64 -13.66 6.93 -9.37
CA VAL A 64 -12.51 6.33 -8.67
C VAL A 64 -11.59 5.66 -9.67
N ASP A 65 -10.42 6.25 -9.92
CA ASP A 65 -9.27 5.53 -10.45
C ASP A 65 -8.56 4.82 -9.29
N PHE A 66 -8.95 3.57 -9.04
CA PHE A 66 -8.43 2.82 -7.91
C PHE A 66 -6.92 2.54 -8.02
N ARG A 67 -6.40 2.36 -9.24
CA ARG A 67 -4.96 2.16 -9.45
C ARG A 67 -4.19 3.41 -9.04
N GLN A 68 -4.60 4.56 -9.54
CA GLN A 68 -3.96 5.82 -9.21
C GLN A 68 -4.08 6.13 -7.72
N PHE A 69 -5.26 5.90 -7.13
CA PHE A 69 -5.48 6.10 -5.69
C PHE A 69 -4.54 5.24 -4.82
N VAL A 70 -4.34 3.97 -5.18
CA VAL A 70 -3.40 3.11 -4.46
C VAL A 70 -1.96 3.63 -4.56
N LEU A 71 -1.53 4.01 -5.77
CA LEU A 71 -0.16 4.41 -6.05
C LEU A 71 0.22 5.77 -5.48
N ASP A 72 -0.68 6.74 -5.56
CA ASP A 72 -0.40 8.13 -5.20
C ASP A 72 -0.80 8.47 -3.78
N THR A 73 -1.72 7.70 -3.20
CA THR A 73 -2.32 8.04 -1.90
C THR A 73 -2.12 6.95 -0.87
N VAL A 74 -2.55 5.72 -1.13
CA VAL A 74 -2.50 4.63 -0.14
C VAL A 74 -1.06 4.25 0.15
N LEU A 75 -0.27 3.96 -0.88
CA LEU A 75 1.08 3.46 -0.72
C LEU A 75 2.02 4.49 -0.05
N PRO A 76 2.03 5.77 -0.45
CA PRO A 76 2.76 6.81 0.28
C PRO A 76 2.28 6.96 1.73
N SER A 77 0.97 6.88 1.99
CA SER A 77 0.44 7.00 3.36
C SER A 77 0.90 5.86 4.26
N ILE A 78 0.99 4.62 3.74
CA ILE A 78 1.53 3.48 4.48
C ILE A 78 3.00 3.73 4.85
N PHE A 79 3.84 4.09 3.87
CA PHE A 79 5.26 4.34 4.14
C PHE A 79 5.47 5.54 5.05
N ALA A 80 4.69 6.63 4.89
CA ALA A 80 4.76 7.80 5.76
C ALA A 80 4.46 7.44 7.22
N ALA A 81 3.41 6.65 7.45
CA ALA A 81 3.03 6.23 8.80
C ALA A 81 4.12 5.36 9.47
N ILE A 82 4.84 4.55 8.68
CA ILE A 82 5.91 3.67 9.17
C ILE A 82 7.22 4.43 9.39
N LEU A 83 7.52 5.38 8.52
CA LEU A 83 8.74 6.21 8.61
C LEU A 83 8.58 7.32 9.66
N SER A 84 7.36 7.54 10.16
CA SER A 84 7.10 8.47 11.26
C SER A 84 7.97 8.18 12.49
N PRO A 85 8.43 9.20 13.21
CA PRO A 85 9.12 9.03 14.50
C PRO A 85 8.27 8.29 15.54
N ASP A 86 6.95 8.38 15.44
CA ASP A 86 6.01 7.75 16.38
C ASP A 86 5.89 6.23 16.20
N PHE A 87 6.41 5.70 15.10
CA PHE A 87 6.34 4.26 14.83
C PHE A 87 7.39 3.49 15.65
N ASP A 88 6.96 2.60 16.55
CA ASP A 88 7.88 1.79 17.35
C ASP A 88 8.26 0.47 16.66
N PHE A 89 9.51 0.37 16.18
CA PHE A 89 10.05 -0.86 15.58
C PHE A 89 10.35 -1.98 16.59
N ASN A 90 10.31 -1.68 17.89
CA ASN A 90 10.47 -2.65 18.97
C ASN A 90 9.12 -3.23 19.42
N ASP A 91 8.01 -2.55 19.14
CA ASP A 91 6.69 -3.11 19.36
C ASP A 91 6.46 -4.31 18.44
N ALA A 92 6.00 -5.41 19.04
CA ALA A 92 5.83 -6.67 18.35
C ALA A 92 4.72 -6.58 17.30
N GLN A 93 3.62 -5.87 17.58
CA GLN A 93 2.50 -5.74 16.64
C GLN A 93 2.84 -4.85 15.46
N ALA A 94 3.50 -3.72 15.70
CA ALA A 94 4.05 -2.85 14.68
C ALA A 94 5.08 -3.60 13.80
N SER A 95 6.00 -4.35 14.41
CA SER A 95 6.95 -5.17 13.64
C SER A 95 6.28 -6.28 12.82
N LEU A 96 5.19 -6.88 13.32
CA LEU A 96 4.41 -7.89 12.59
C LEU A 96 3.59 -7.27 11.46
N LEU A 97 3.02 -6.09 11.67
CA LEU A 97 2.33 -5.31 10.64
C LEU A 97 3.25 -5.09 9.43
N LEU A 98 4.48 -4.63 9.68
CA LEU A 98 5.48 -4.41 8.64
C LEU A 98 5.85 -5.69 7.89
N THR A 99 6.24 -6.70 8.67
CA THR A 99 6.82 -7.91 8.09
C THR A 99 5.75 -8.79 7.45
N ASN A 100 4.51 -8.79 7.90
CA ASN A 100 3.49 -9.68 7.33
C ASN A 100 2.52 -8.97 6.41
N THR A 101 2.02 -7.80 6.78
CA THR A 101 0.98 -7.12 6.01
C THR A 101 1.59 -6.29 4.89
N VAL A 102 2.49 -5.36 5.22
CA VAL A 102 3.06 -4.44 4.21
C VAL A 102 3.89 -5.21 3.19
N SER A 103 4.71 -6.18 3.64
CA SER A 103 5.51 -6.97 2.71
C SER A 103 4.67 -7.80 1.73
N ALA A 104 3.57 -8.42 2.22
CA ALA A 104 2.66 -9.17 1.36
C ALA A 104 1.93 -8.25 0.39
N PHE A 105 1.51 -7.07 0.87
CA PHE A 105 0.85 -6.08 0.04
C PHE A 105 1.74 -5.63 -1.11
N LEU A 106 3.00 -5.25 -0.85
CA LEU A 106 3.97 -4.88 -1.89
C LEU A 106 4.18 -5.98 -2.93
N ARG A 107 4.26 -7.24 -2.49
CA ARG A 107 4.42 -8.40 -3.38
C ARG A 107 3.20 -8.65 -4.25
N ASP A 108 2.00 -8.42 -3.73
CA ASP A 108 0.78 -8.57 -4.53
C ASP A 108 0.55 -7.38 -5.46
N LEU A 109 0.97 -6.16 -5.07
CA LEU A 109 0.99 -5.02 -5.97
C LEU A 109 1.94 -5.26 -7.15
N GLU A 110 3.15 -5.76 -6.90
CA GLU A 110 4.11 -6.12 -7.95
C GLU A 110 3.50 -7.10 -8.97
N LYS A 111 2.83 -8.16 -8.48
CA LYS A 111 2.17 -9.15 -9.36
C LYS A 111 1.06 -8.56 -10.22
N ARG A 112 0.37 -7.53 -9.73
CA ARG A 112 -0.86 -6.98 -10.36
C ARG A 112 -0.61 -5.80 -11.25
N LEU A 113 0.33 -4.95 -10.85
CA LEU A 113 0.72 -3.75 -11.58
C LEU A 113 1.85 -4.04 -12.58
N GLY A 114 2.51 -5.19 -12.43
CA GLY A 114 3.51 -5.67 -13.37
C GLY A 114 4.90 -5.11 -13.09
N PRO A 115 5.83 -5.30 -14.04
CA PRO A 115 7.24 -5.04 -13.83
C PRO A 115 7.53 -3.58 -13.50
N ASP A 116 6.75 -2.61 -14.00
CA ASP A 116 7.05 -1.18 -13.77
C ASP A 116 6.77 -0.71 -12.33
N PHE A 117 6.14 -1.55 -11.49
CA PHE A 117 5.83 -1.18 -10.11
C PHE A 117 7.09 -0.87 -9.29
N HIS A 118 8.16 -1.64 -9.45
CA HIS A 118 9.40 -1.38 -8.69
C HIS A 118 10.05 -0.05 -9.10
N VAL A 119 9.99 0.29 -10.40
CA VAL A 119 10.47 1.59 -10.92
C VAL A 119 9.67 2.72 -10.29
N TYR A 120 8.33 2.62 -10.31
CA TYR A 120 7.45 3.62 -9.69
C TYR A 120 7.70 3.77 -8.19
N LEU A 121 7.85 2.66 -7.47
CA LEU A 121 8.17 2.65 -6.05
C LEU A 121 9.49 3.40 -5.76
N GLY A 122 10.54 3.11 -6.54
CA GLY A 122 11.87 3.70 -6.36
C GLY A 122 12.01 5.14 -6.86
N GLN A 123 11.22 5.57 -7.85
CA GLN A 123 11.37 6.87 -8.50
C GLN A 123 10.32 7.91 -8.10
N ALA A 124 9.12 7.48 -7.68
CA ALA A 124 8.03 8.39 -7.32
C ALA A 124 7.65 8.29 -5.84
N VAL A 125 7.27 7.09 -5.37
CA VAL A 125 6.69 6.91 -4.04
C VAL A 125 7.70 7.20 -2.93
N LEU A 126 8.81 6.48 -2.88
CA LEU A 126 9.79 6.63 -1.79
C LEU A 126 10.48 8.00 -1.81
N PRO A 127 10.88 8.56 -2.98
CA PRO A 127 11.41 9.92 -3.03
C PRO A 127 10.43 10.99 -2.55
N SER A 128 9.11 10.82 -2.75
CA SER A 128 8.10 11.76 -2.23
C SER A 128 8.06 11.82 -0.68
N LEU A 129 8.66 10.82 -0.02
CA LEU A 129 8.80 10.72 1.43
C LEU A 129 10.21 11.08 1.91
N ASN A 130 11.00 11.76 1.08
CA ASN A 130 12.39 12.15 1.35
C ASN A 130 13.35 10.96 1.56
N VAL A 131 12.97 9.75 1.16
CA VAL A 131 13.91 8.62 1.11
C VAL A 131 14.93 8.89 0.01
N THR A 132 16.22 8.74 0.30
CA THR A 132 17.25 8.95 -0.71
C THR A 132 17.08 8.03 -1.92
N PRO A 133 17.44 8.49 -3.13
CA PRO A 133 17.38 7.69 -4.34
C PRO A 133 18.10 6.34 -4.22
N GLN A 134 19.24 6.31 -3.51
CA GLN A 134 20.03 5.09 -3.30
C GLN A 134 19.24 4.04 -2.51
N LEU A 135 18.62 4.43 -1.39
CA LEU A 135 17.80 3.51 -0.59
C LEU A 135 16.52 3.11 -1.31
N ALA A 136 15.88 4.07 -1.98
CA ALA A 136 14.66 3.84 -2.75
C ALA A 136 14.88 2.80 -3.85
N MET A 137 15.95 2.94 -4.63
CA MET A 137 16.35 1.94 -5.64
C MET A 137 16.75 0.61 -5.00
N GLY A 138 17.39 0.62 -3.83
CA GLY A 138 17.73 -0.59 -3.09
C GLY A 138 16.50 -1.44 -2.74
N LEU A 139 15.43 -0.82 -2.24
CA LEU A 139 14.17 -1.53 -1.97
C LEU A 139 13.49 -1.99 -3.26
N ALA A 140 13.47 -1.16 -4.31
CA ALA A 140 12.89 -1.52 -5.60
C ALA A 140 13.54 -2.78 -6.20
N LEU A 141 14.88 -2.84 -6.20
CA LEU A 141 15.62 -4.02 -6.66
C LEU A 141 15.38 -5.24 -5.78
N GLU A 142 15.23 -5.05 -4.47
CA GLU A 142 14.92 -6.15 -3.55
C GLU A 142 13.51 -6.72 -3.75
N LEU A 143 12.57 -5.86 -4.14
CA LEU A 143 11.25 -6.29 -4.57
C LEU A 143 11.35 -7.08 -5.88
N GLU A 144 12.07 -6.60 -6.88
CA GLU A 144 12.24 -7.31 -8.16
C GLU A 144 12.89 -8.71 -8.00
N LYS A 145 13.79 -8.87 -7.02
CA LYS A 145 14.35 -10.18 -6.69
C LYS A 145 13.23 -11.14 -6.31
N LYS A 146 13.13 -12.24 -7.06
CA LYS A 146 12.27 -13.42 -6.76
C LYS A 146 12.80 -14.25 -5.57
N GLY A 147 13.28 -13.58 -4.53
CA GLY A 147 13.77 -14.21 -3.30
C GLY A 147 12.63 -14.76 -2.44
N SER A 148 12.98 -15.45 -1.34
CA SER A 148 11.98 -15.95 -0.40
C SER A 148 11.26 -14.81 0.31
N ALA A 149 9.99 -15.04 0.67
CA ALA A 149 9.21 -14.05 1.42
C ALA A 149 9.90 -13.65 2.74
N ASN A 150 10.55 -14.59 3.43
CA ASN A 150 11.29 -14.31 4.66
C ASN A 150 12.49 -13.38 4.43
N GLN A 151 13.21 -13.56 3.31
CA GLN A 151 14.33 -12.70 2.96
C GLN A 151 13.86 -11.28 2.65
N PHE A 152 12.78 -11.14 1.88
CA PHE A 152 12.19 -9.84 1.57
C PHE A 152 11.75 -9.10 2.84
N ARG A 153 11.08 -9.78 3.78
CA ARG A 153 10.67 -9.20 5.06
C ARG A 153 11.83 -8.65 5.88
N LYS A 154 12.92 -9.41 5.94
CA LYS A 154 14.15 -9.02 6.63
C LYS A 154 14.73 -7.75 5.99
N ASN A 155 14.83 -7.73 4.67
CA ASN A 155 15.42 -6.63 3.93
C ASN A 155 14.54 -5.36 3.98
N LEU A 156 13.22 -5.51 3.90
CA LEU A 156 12.26 -4.41 4.11
C LEU A 156 12.42 -3.80 5.50
N ARG A 157 12.54 -4.62 6.56
CA ARG A 157 12.75 -4.11 7.92
C ARG A 157 14.06 -3.33 8.05
N SER A 158 15.15 -3.83 7.45
CA SER A 158 16.44 -3.13 7.44
C SER A 158 16.34 -1.79 6.71
N PHE A 159 15.74 -1.77 5.52
CA PHE A 159 15.50 -0.56 4.74
C PHE A 159 14.73 0.49 5.54
N LEU A 160 13.62 0.11 6.19
CA LEU A 160 12.78 1.06 6.93
C LEU A 160 13.53 1.69 8.12
N LYS A 161 14.38 0.91 8.80
CA LYS A 161 15.23 1.43 9.89
C LYS A 161 16.27 2.43 9.38
N GLU A 162 16.87 2.13 8.23
CA GLU A 162 17.87 2.98 7.60
C GLU A 162 17.24 4.27 7.06
N ALA A 163 16.11 4.16 6.35
CA ALA A 163 15.36 5.28 5.80
C ALA A 163 14.85 6.26 6.86
N ARG A 164 14.57 5.80 8.09
CA ARG A 164 14.19 6.67 9.22
C ARG A 164 15.38 7.34 9.91
N GLY A 165 16.57 6.75 9.82
CA GLY A 165 17.80 7.31 10.39
C GLY A 165 18.46 8.38 9.51
N MET A 166 17.80 8.77 8.42
CA MET A 166 18.25 9.75 7.44
C MET A 166 18.00 11.19 7.86
#